data_AF-A0A2V9GFZ7-F1
#
_entry.id   AF-A0A2V9GFZ7-F1
#
_cell.length_a   1.000
_cell.length_b   1.000
_cell.length_c   1.000
_cell.angle_alpha   90.00
_cell.angle_beta   90.00
_cell.angle_gamma   90.00
#
_symmetry.space_group_name_H-M   'P 1'
#
loop_
_entity.id
_entity.type
_entity.pdbx_description
1 polymer ?
#
loop_
_entity_poly.entity_id
_entity_poly.type
_entity_poly.pdbx_seq_one_letter_code
_entity_poly.pdbx_strand_id
1 'polypeptide(L)'
;MSLLRNITSGLRSLFRKDQVDRELDEELGAYLEMEAAEKMKEGMSRKDAVRTVRLERGSLEITKEVVRSGGWESLVDTLWRDLLFAVRMLRRNPGSTAAVVIALALGIGLNTTVFSFVNALLLRPPEGVKAPEELREIWMHNARDSGAQAYLPLTYPDYLYYRDHNQSFEGMLVYDFEPQMVTWNRSGEGQTEFGQLVSGNFFSLLGVNAVLGRTISAEDDQPANPQPVVVLGYGFWRRHLGSDSTIVGKTLMLNGVNYNVIGVRAGVTPMALLQRHWSNAGTFYWSLGRLRARLLGSHCDGRTNHKGQRKA
;
A
#
# COMPACT_ATOMS: atom_id res chain seq x y z
N MET A 1 -11.71 -13.46 -37.70
CA MET A 1 -10.73 -14.54 -37.97
C MET A 1 -9.41 -14.09 -38.64
N SER A 2 -9.27 -12.87 -39.20
CA SER A 2 -8.03 -12.49 -39.91
C SER A 2 -6.86 -12.09 -38.99
N LEU A 3 -7.13 -11.59 -37.78
CA LEU A 3 -6.10 -11.13 -36.83
C LEU A 3 -5.21 -12.28 -36.29
N LEU A 4 -5.80 -13.40 -35.87
CA LEU A 4 -5.05 -14.58 -35.38
C LEU A 4 -4.22 -15.25 -36.49
N ARG A 5 -4.71 -15.21 -37.74
CA ARG A 5 -4.00 -15.76 -38.90
C ARG A 5 -2.82 -14.87 -39.29
N ASN A 6 -2.97 -13.54 -39.19
CA ASN A 6 -1.88 -12.56 -39.37
C ASN A 6 -0.82 -12.60 -38.26
N ILE A 7 -1.21 -12.93 -37.02
CA ILE A 7 -0.28 -13.10 -35.90
C ILE A 7 0.50 -14.41 -36.03
N THR A 8 -0.15 -15.51 -36.45
CA THR A 8 0.51 -16.81 -36.61
C THR A 8 1.41 -16.89 -37.84
N SER A 9 1.01 -16.29 -38.97
CA SER A 9 1.91 -16.08 -40.11
C SER A 9 3.09 -15.17 -39.72
N GLY A 10 2.77 -14.13 -38.95
CA GLY A 10 3.70 -13.20 -38.30
C GLY A 10 4.84 -13.86 -37.53
N LEU A 11 4.46 -14.69 -36.55
CA LEU A 11 5.40 -15.45 -35.73
C LEU A 11 6.23 -16.43 -36.57
N ARG A 12 5.63 -17.06 -37.59
CA ARG A 12 6.34 -18.04 -38.42
C ARG A 12 7.41 -17.37 -39.29
N SER A 13 7.13 -16.18 -39.81
CA SER A 13 8.07 -15.41 -40.63
C SER A 13 9.23 -14.80 -39.80
N LEU A 14 8.99 -14.42 -38.52
CA LEU A 14 10.06 -14.07 -37.58
C LEU A 14 11.08 -15.20 -37.35
N PHE A 15 10.64 -16.47 -37.35
CA PHE A 15 11.50 -17.63 -37.12
C PHE A 15 11.99 -18.33 -38.41
N ARG A 16 11.37 -18.08 -39.57
CA ARG A 16 11.68 -18.74 -40.85
C ARG A 16 11.68 -17.76 -42.02
N LYS A 17 12.41 -16.65 -41.85
CA LYS A 17 12.53 -15.55 -42.82
C LYS A 17 12.89 -16.02 -44.24
N ASP A 18 13.84 -16.94 -44.37
CA ASP A 18 14.29 -17.48 -45.68
C ASP A 18 13.27 -18.37 -46.39
N GLN A 19 12.30 -18.92 -45.65
CA GLN A 19 11.25 -19.77 -46.23
C GLN A 19 10.09 -18.90 -46.72
N VAL A 20 9.75 -17.87 -45.97
CA VAL A 20 8.67 -16.92 -46.32
C VAL A 20 9.08 -16.02 -47.48
N ASP A 21 10.35 -15.62 -47.57
CA ASP A 21 10.88 -14.91 -48.74
C ASP A 21 10.75 -15.78 -50.01
N ARG A 22 11.02 -17.09 -49.92
CA ARG A 22 10.89 -18.01 -51.06
C ARG A 22 9.44 -18.22 -51.50
N GLU A 23 8.51 -18.37 -50.57
CA GLU A 23 7.08 -18.48 -50.89
C GLU A 23 6.57 -17.21 -51.58
N LEU A 24 6.98 -16.02 -51.11
CA LEU A 24 6.61 -14.75 -51.71
C LEU A 24 7.18 -14.59 -53.13
N ASP A 25 8.42 -15.05 -53.36
CA ASP A 25 9.06 -15.08 -54.68
C ASP A 25 8.33 -16.00 -55.66
N GLU A 26 7.91 -17.18 -55.19
CA GLU A 26 7.14 -18.14 -55.97
C GLU A 26 5.74 -17.61 -56.33
N GLU A 27 5.01 -17.02 -55.37
CA GLU A 27 3.69 -16.43 -55.61
C GLU A 27 3.73 -15.28 -56.62
N LEU A 28 4.68 -14.36 -56.47
CA LEU A 28 4.85 -13.23 -57.39
C LEU A 28 5.30 -13.70 -58.79
N GLY A 29 6.16 -14.72 -58.85
CA GLY A 29 6.57 -15.34 -60.11
C GLY A 29 5.40 -15.99 -60.85
N ALA A 30 4.56 -16.75 -60.14
CA ALA A 30 3.38 -17.39 -60.71
C ALA A 30 2.36 -16.37 -61.24
N TYR A 31 2.20 -15.24 -60.55
CA TYR A 31 1.29 -14.17 -60.98
C TYR A 31 1.72 -13.57 -62.33
N LEU A 32 3.01 -13.35 -62.53
CA LEU A 32 3.55 -12.84 -63.80
C LEU A 32 3.40 -13.83 -64.94
N GLU A 33 3.62 -15.12 -64.67
CA GLU A 33 3.47 -16.15 -65.70
C GLU A 33 2.02 -16.28 -66.15
N MET A 34 1.07 -16.17 -65.21
CA MET A 34 -0.36 -16.20 -65.54
C MET A 34 -0.78 -15.01 -66.41
N GLU A 35 -0.32 -13.80 -66.06
CA GLU A 35 -0.63 -12.57 -66.80
C GLU A 35 0.07 -12.54 -68.18
N ALA A 36 1.29 -13.08 -68.28
CA ALA A 36 1.96 -13.27 -69.55
C ALA A 36 1.24 -14.30 -70.44
N ALA A 37 0.72 -15.38 -69.87
CA ALA A 37 -0.06 -16.39 -70.59
C ALA A 37 -1.38 -15.82 -71.12
N GLU A 38 -1.99 -14.87 -70.41
CA GLU A 38 -3.20 -14.16 -70.87
C GLU A 38 -2.91 -13.26 -72.06
N LYS A 39 -1.83 -12.48 -72.03
CA LYS A 39 -1.39 -11.68 -73.19
C LYS A 39 -0.94 -12.54 -74.38
N MET A 40 -0.46 -13.75 -74.12
CA MET A 40 -0.21 -14.72 -75.20
C MET A 40 -1.49 -15.22 -75.86
N LYS A 41 -2.61 -15.35 -75.12
CA LYS A 41 -3.92 -15.68 -75.70
C LYS A 41 -4.46 -14.55 -76.59
N GLU A 42 -4.08 -13.31 -76.30
CA GLU A 42 -4.38 -12.13 -77.13
C GLU A 42 -3.47 -12.01 -78.37
N GLY A 43 -2.55 -12.95 -78.59
CA GLY A 43 -1.74 -13.07 -79.81
C GLY A 43 -0.29 -12.58 -79.71
N MET A 44 0.20 -12.19 -78.52
CA MET A 44 1.60 -11.81 -78.34
C MET A 44 2.54 -13.02 -78.25
N SER A 45 3.78 -12.85 -78.74
CA SER A 45 4.84 -13.83 -78.50
C SER A 45 5.21 -13.87 -77.01
N ARG A 46 5.63 -15.04 -76.50
CA ARG A 46 6.00 -15.22 -75.08
C ARG A 46 7.03 -14.20 -74.58
N LYS A 47 8.02 -13.86 -75.42
CA LYS A 47 9.05 -12.87 -75.08
C LYS A 47 8.47 -11.46 -74.94
N ASP A 48 7.54 -11.11 -75.82
CA ASP A 48 6.92 -9.78 -75.84
C ASP A 48 5.86 -9.65 -74.73
N ALA A 49 5.12 -10.72 -74.44
CA ALA A 49 4.16 -10.79 -73.35
C ALA A 49 4.85 -10.59 -71.99
N VAL A 50 5.92 -11.34 -71.69
CA VAL A 50 6.67 -11.21 -70.42
C VAL A 50 7.30 -9.82 -70.29
N ARG A 51 7.84 -9.26 -71.39
CA ARG A 51 8.41 -7.92 -71.39
C ARG A 51 7.34 -6.85 -71.12
N THR A 52 6.18 -6.97 -71.76
CA THR A 52 5.06 -6.03 -71.60
C THR A 52 4.50 -6.07 -70.18
N VAL A 53 4.30 -7.27 -69.62
CA VAL A 53 3.85 -7.45 -68.23
C VAL A 53 4.84 -6.82 -67.24
N ARG A 54 6.16 -7.00 -67.44
CA ARG A 54 7.19 -6.35 -66.59
C ARG A 54 7.20 -4.83 -66.71
N LEU A 55 6.89 -4.28 -67.88
CA LEU A 55 6.81 -2.83 -68.08
C LEU A 55 5.54 -2.23 -67.46
N GLU A 56 4.42 -2.95 -67.49
CA GLU A 56 3.14 -2.49 -66.93
C GLU A 56 3.06 -2.64 -65.40
N ARG A 57 3.55 -3.75 -64.84
CA ARG A 57 3.49 -4.05 -63.39
C ARG A 57 4.59 -3.36 -62.58
N GLY A 58 5.66 -2.89 -63.22
CA GLY A 58 6.80 -2.29 -62.55
C GLY A 58 7.75 -3.29 -61.88
N SER A 59 8.63 -2.80 -61.00
CA SER A 59 9.63 -3.64 -60.33
C SER A 59 9.00 -4.46 -59.20
N LEU A 60 9.03 -5.79 -59.34
CA LEU A 60 8.56 -6.75 -58.34
C LEU A 60 9.23 -6.59 -56.98
N GLU A 61 10.48 -6.11 -56.97
CA GLU A 61 11.22 -5.85 -55.75
C GLU A 61 10.55 -4.76 -54.90
N ILE A 62 9.91 -3.77 -55.53
CA ILE A 62 9.14 -2.74 -54.80
C ILE A 62 7.90 -3.38 -54.16
N THR A 63 7.20 -4.26 -54.87
CA THR A 63 6.02 -4.96 -54.33
C THR A 63 6.38 -5.88 -53.16
N LYS A 64 7.51 -6.61 -53.26
CA LYS A 64 8.04 -7.39 -52.13
C LYS A 64 8.35 -6.50 -50.94
N GLU A 65 9.01 -5.37 -51.17
CA GLU A 65 9.42 -4.47 -50.10
C GLU A 65 8.23 -3.82 -49.38
N VAL A 66 7.15 -3.48 -50.11
CA VAL A 66 5.89 -2.99 -49.53
C VAL A 66 5.21 -4.07 -48.68
N VAL A 67 5.15 -5.32 -49.15
CA VAL A 67 4.57 -6.44 -48.39
C VAL A 67 5.41 -6.76 -47.14
N ARG A 68 6.73 -6.69 -47.27
CA ARG A 68 7.70 -6.95 -46.20
C ARG A 68 7.67 -5.85 -45.13
N SER A 69 7.52 -4.59 -45.53
CA SER A 69 7.47 -3.44 -44.62
C SER A 69 6.09 -3.21 -43.98
N GLY A 70 5.01 -3.72 -44.59
CA GLY A 70 3.65 -3.63 -44.05
C GLY A 70 3.35 -4.58 -42.89
N GLY A 71 4.18 -5.60 -42.65
CA GLY A 71 4.01 -6.58 -41.58
C GLY A 71 4.51 -6.09 -40.22
N TRP A 72 3.80 -6.43 -39.14
CA TRP A 72 4.21 -6.14 -37.75
C TRP A 72 5.56 -6.76 -37.37
N GLU A 73 6.00 -7.78 -38.09
CA GLU A 73 7.30 -8.43 -37.91
C GLU A 73 8.49 -7.54 -38.28
N SER A 74 8.33 -6.72 -39.33
CA SER A 74 9.32 -5.74 -39.72
C SER A 74 9.52 -4.70 -38.62
N LEU A 75 8.43 -4.31 -37.94
CA LEU A 75 8.51 -3.44 -36.76
C LEU A 75 9.30 -4.11 -35.63
N VAL A 76 9.12 -5.41 -35.38
CA VAL A 76 9.86 -6.14 -34.35
C VAL A 76 11.35 -6.26 -34.69
N ASP A 77 11.72 -6.62 -35.92
CA ASP A 77 13.13 -6.69 -36.36
C ASP A 77 13.79 -5.30 -36.31
N THR A 78 13.05 -4.26 -36.71
CA THR A 78 13.51 -2.85 -36.62
C THR A 78 13.71 -2.44 -35.16
N LEU A 79 12.74 -2.66 -34.29
CA LEU A 79 12.84 -2.36 -32.86
C LEU A 79 13.99 -3.13 -32.20
N TRP A 80 14.23 -4.38 -32.58
CA TRP A 80 15.35 -5.18 -32.06
C TRP A 80 16.71 -4.62 -32.50
N ARG A 81 16.85 -4.27 -33.77
CA ARG A 81 18.07 -3.64 -34.29
C ARG A 81 18.29 -2.27 -33.65
N ASP A 82 17.25 -1.48 -33.47
CA ASP A 82 17.29 -0.18 -32.81
C ASP A 82 17.67 -0.32 -31.33
N LEU A 83 17.16 -1.35 -30.63
CA LEU A 83 17.54 -1.64 -29.25
C LEU A 83 19.02 -2.01 -29.14
N LEU A 84 19.51 -2.91 -30.00
CA LEU A 84 20.92 -3.30 -30.04
C LEU A 84 21.83 -2.11 -30.36
N PHE A 85 21.38 -1.25 -31.29
CA PHE A 85 22.07 -0.03 -31.65
C PHE A 85 22.10 0.98 -30.48
N ALA A 86 20.96 1.19 -29.80
CA ALA A 86 20.87 2.03 -28.61
C ALA A 86 21.79 1.52 -27.50
N VAL A 87 21.82 0.22 -27.21
CA VAL A 87 22.74 -0.37 -26.22
C VAL A 87 24.20 -0.13 -26.58
N ARG A 88 24.57 -0.28 -27.86
CA ARG A 88 25.93 0.07 -28.33
C ARG A 88 26.25 1.55 -28.13
N MET A 89 25.28 2.43 -28.39
CA MET A 89 25.44 3.87 -28.22
C MET A 89 25.61 4.26 -26.75
N LEU A 90 24.81 3.67 -25.86
CA LEU A 90 24.91 3.87 -24.40
C LEU A 90 26.27 3.42 -23.86
N ARG A 91 26.81 2.28 -24.33
CA ARG A 91 28.15 1.80 -23.97
C ARG A 91 29.28 2.69 -24.49
N ARG A 92 29.08 3.37 -25.61
CA ARG A 92 30.09 4.27 -26.21
C ARG A 92 30.23 5.57 -25.43
N ASN A 93 29.16 6.01 -24.75
CA ASN A 93 29.13 7.24 -23.94
C ASN A 93 28.77 6.93 -22.46
N PRO A 94 29.67 6.27 -21.72
CA PRO A 94 29.36 5.76 -20.38
C PRO A 94 29.08 6.86 -19.35
N GLY A 95 29.74 8.02 -19.43
CA GLY A 95 29.56 9.11 -18.46
C GLY A 95 28.15 9.74 -18.50
N SER A 96 27.67 10.10 -19.69
CA SER A 96 26.31 10.65 -19.87
C SER A 96 25.25 9.60 -19.55
N THR A 97 25.46 8.36 -19.97
CA THR A 97 24.57 7.23 -19.66
C THR A 97 24.45 7.02 -18.15
N ALA A 98 25.58 7.00 -17.42
CA ALA A 98 25.59 6.83 -15.98
C ALA A 98 24.80 7.95 -15.27
N ALA A 99 24.97 9.21 -15.67
CA ALA A 99 24.24 10.33 -15.08
C ALA A 99 22.72 10.17 -15.23
N VAL A 100 22.24 9.80 -16.43
CA VAL A 100 20.82 9.57 -16.69
C VAL A 100 20.28 8.36 -15.93
N VAL A 101 21.04 7.25 -15.91
CA VAL A 101 20.66 6.03 -15.17
C VAL A 101 20.54 6.32 -13.68
N ILE A 102 21.48 7.07 -13.08
CA ILE A 102 21.44 7.46 -11.67
C ILE A 102 20.22 8.35 -11.40
N ALA A 103 19.96 9.35 -12.24
CA ALA A 103 18.81 10.22 -12.07
C ALA A 103 17.47 9.45 -12.11
N LEU A 104 17.31 8.54 -13.08
CA LEU A 104 16.15 7.66 -13.17
C LEU A 104 16.05 6.71 -11.96
N ALA A 105 17.16 6.09 -11.57
CA ALA A 105 17.19 5.17 -10.42
C ALA A 105 16.81 5.89 -9.11
N LEU A 106 17.28 7.12 -8.90
CA LEU A 106 16.91 7.93 -7.74
C LEU A 106 15.43 8.31 -7.77
N GLY A 107 14.90 8.76 -8.91
CA GLY A 107 13.49 9.12 -9.04
C GLY A 107 12.55 7.94 -8.80
N ILE A 108 12.86 6.78 -9.39
CA ILE A 108 12.11 5.54 -9.17
C ILE A 108 12.25 5.08 -7.72
N GLY A 109 13.49 4.99 -7.22
CA GLY A 109 13.80 4.51 -5.88
C GLY A 109 13.14 5.34 -4.78
N LEU A 110 13.14 6.67 -4.90
CA LEU A 110 12.50 7.56 -3.94
C LEU A 110 10.98 7.30 -3.88
N ASN A 111 10.31 7.28 -5.03
CA ASN A 111 8.88 7.05 -5.11
C ASN A 111 8.50 5.65 -4.60
N THR A 112 9.24 4.62 -5.00
CA THR A 112 9.04 3.25 -4.52
C THR A 112 9.27 3.14 -3.02
N THR A 113 10.26 3.85 -2.45
CA THR A 113 10.54 3.83 -1.01
C THR A 113 9.42 4.48 -0.22
N VAL A 114 8.96 5.66 -0.65
CA VAL A 114 7.83 6.35 -0.03
C VAL A 114 6.57 5.49 -0.09
N PHE A 115 6.27 4.91 -1.24
CA PHE A 115 5.11 4.02 -1.38
C PHE A 115 5.26 2.75 -0.54
N SER A 116 6.45 2.15 -0.47
CA SER A 116 6.70 0.96 0.35
C SER A 116 6.49 1.26 1.83
N PHE A 117 6.93 2.44 2.29
CA PHE A 117 6.70 2.93 3.64
C PHE A 117 5.21 3.15 3.90
N VAL A 118 4.52 3.88 3.03
CA VAL A 118 3.05 4.09 3.11
C VAL A 118 2.31 2.76 3.12
N ASN A 119 2.67 1.82 2.26
CA ASN A 119 2.04 0.51 2.17
C ASN A 119 2.27 -0.31 3.44
N ALA A 120 3.50 -0.32 3.95
CA ALA A 120 3.84 -1.04 5.18
C ALA A 120 3.16 -0.43 6.42
N LEU A 121 2.86 0.88 6.41
CA LEU A 121 2.32 1.58 7.57
C LEU A 121 0.81 1.80 7.56
N LEU A 122 0.21 1.98 6.37
CA LEU A 122 -1.20 2.37 6.22
C LEU A 122 -2.06 1.34 5.52
N LEU A 123 -1.48 0.51 4.65
CA LEU A 123 -2.26 -0.38 3.78
C LEU A 123 -2.19 -1.85 4.23
N ARG A 124 -1.13 -2.26 4.93
CA ARG A 124 -1.03 -3.61 5.48
C ARG A 124 -1.89 -3.71 6.74
N PRO A 125 -2.79 -4.71 6.82
CA PRO A 125 -3.54 -4.97 8.04
C PRO A 125 -2.58 -5.22 9.21
N PRO A 126 -2.91 -4.74 10.42
CA PRO A 126 -2.07 -4.97 11.60
C PRO A 126 -1.97 -6.47 11.88
N GLU A 127 -0.74 -6.99 11.93
CA GLU A 127 -0.48 -8.39 12.22
C GLU A 127 -0.96 -8.75 13.64
N GLY A 128 -1.62 -9.89 13.80
CA GLY A 128 -2.08 -10.37 15.11
C GLY A 128 -3.44 -9.82 15.57
N VAL A 129 -4.12 -9.04 14.71
CA VAL A 129 -5.53 -8.70 14.90
C VAL A 129 -6.40 -9.71 14.15
N LYS A 130 -7.44 -10.22 14.81
CA LYS A 130 -8.42 -11.13 14.20
C LYS A 130 -9.37 -10.33 13.29
N ALA A 131 -9.56 -10.79 12.05
CA ALA A 131 -10.50 -10.23 11.07
C ALA A 131 -10.40 -8.69 10.92
N PRO A 132 -9.23 -8.12 10.57
CA PRO A 132 -9.05 -6.67 10.45
C PRO A 132 -9.99 -6.02 9.43
N GLU A 133 -10.44 -6.76 8.41
CA GLU A 133 -11.42 -6.35 7.41
C GLU A 133 -12.85 -6.14 7.95
N GLU A 134 -13.15 -6.63 9.16
CA GLU A 134 -14.44 -6.45 9.84
C GLU A 134 -14.44 -5.26 10.79
N LEU A 135 -13.26 -4.75 11.16
CA LEU A 135 -13.14 -3.60 12.05
C LEU A 135 -13.63 -2.32 11.36
N ARG A 136 -14.47 -1.56 12.07
CA ARG A 136 -14.98 -0.26 11.63
C ARG A 136 -14.74 0.75 12.73
N GLU A 137 -14.22 1.90 12.35
CA GLU A 137 -14.04 3.02 13.26
C GLU A 137 -15.26 3.93 13.21
N ILE A 138 -15.75 4.31 14.38
CA ILE A 138 -16.96 5.12 14.53
C ILE A 138 -16.55 6.50 14.99
N TRP A 139 -16.98 7.50 14.22
CA TRP A 139 -16.71 8.91 14.51
C TRP A 139 -18.03 9.67 14.64
N MET A 140 -18.10 10.58 15.60
CA MET A 140 -19.17 11.58 15.62
C MET A 140 -18.83 12.68 14.62
N HIS A 141 -19.79 13.02 13.75
CA HIS A 141 -19.62 14.03 12.72
C HIS A 141 -20.67 15.14 12.83
N ASN A 142 -20.22 16.39 12.96
CA ASN A 142 -21.07 17.56 12.84
C ASN A 142 -21.25 17.91 11.36
N ALA A 143 -22.44 17.60 10.82
CA ALA A 143 -22.78 17.85 9.42
C ALA A 143 -22.78 19.34 9.01
N ARG A 144 -22.64 20.27 9.96
CA ARG A 144 -22.54 21.72 9.68
C ARG A 144 -21.12 22.18 9.41
N ASP A 145 -20.13 21.41 9.82
CA ASP A 145 -18.72 21.74 9.67
C ASP A 145 -18.11 20.96 8.50
N SER A 146 -16.92 21.37 8.07
CA SER A 146 -16.18 20.68 6.99
C SER A 146 -14.74 20.41 7.39
N GLY A 147 -14.16 19.36 6.80
CA GLY A 147 -12.79 18.92 7.12
C GLY A 147 -12.67 18.28 8.50
N ALA A 148 -11.46 18.26 9.06
CA ALA A 148 -11.15 17.58 10.31
C ALA A 148 -11.93 18.13 11.52
N GLN A 149 -12.34 19.41 11.48
CA GLN A 149 -13.10 20.05 12.57
C GLN A 149 -14.53 19.51 12.71
N ALA A 150 -15.03 18.83 11.68
CA ALA A 150 -16.36 18.23 11.73
C ALA A 150 -16.38 16.96 12.58
N TYR A 151 -15.24 16.38 12.95
CA TYR A 151 -15.19 15.21 13.82
C TYR A 151 -15.18 15.63 15.28
N LEU A 152 -16.15 15.14 16.05
CA LEU A 152 -16.31 15.45 17.46
C LEU A 152 -15.67 14.35 18.32
N PRO A 153 -15.05 14.73 19.45
CA PRO A 153 -14.50 13.76 20.39
C PRO A 153 -15.64 12.94 21.02
N LEU A 154 -15.45 11.62 21.09
CA LEU A 154 -16.40 10.71 21.70
C LEU A 154 -16.04 10.53 23.17
N THR A 155 -16.98 10.79 24.09
CA THR A 155 -16.69 10.66 25.53
C THR A 155 -16.91 9.24 26.02
N TYR A 156 -16.29 8.86 27.15
CA TYR A 156 -16.48 7.52 27.72
C TYR A 156 -17.96 7.20 28.05
N PRO A 157 -18.78 8.12 28.59
CA PRO A 157 -20.23 7.90 28.72
C PRO A 157 -20.94 7.63 27.39
N ASP A 158 -20.57 8.33 26.31
CA ASP A 158 -21.14 8.09 24.98
C ASP A 158 -20.79 6.68 24.50
N TYR A 159 -19.53 6.26 24.67
CA TYR A 159 -19.09 4.90 24.37
C TYR A 159 -19.92 3.85 25.13
N LEU A 160 -20.14 4.03 26.44
CA LEU A 160 -20.97 3.10 27.22
C LEU A 160 -22.39 3.02 26.66
N TYR A 161 -22.98 4.18 26.34
CA TYR A 161 -24.30 4.23 25.74
C TYR A 161 -24.36 3.48 24.41
N TYR A 162 -23.43 3.73 23.48
CA TYR A 162 -23.41 3.04 22.19
C TYR A 162 -23.14 1.56 22.31
N ARG A 163 -22.21 1.15 23.17
CA ARG A 163 -21.92 -0.26 23.43
C ARG A 163 -23.15 -1.00 23.92
N ASP A 164 -23.87 -0.42 24.89
CA ASP A 164 -25.00 -1.08 25.55
C ASP A 164 -26.28 -1.07 24.67
N HIS A 165 -26.37 -0.17 23.69
CA HIS A 165 -27.50 -0.07 22.74
C HIS A 165 -27.14 -0.51 21.31
N ASN A 166 -25.96 -1.07 21.09
CA ASN A 166 -25.52 -1.53 19.78
C ASN A 166 -26.24 -2.83 19.38
N GLN A 167 -26.72 -2.88 18.14
CA GLN A 167 -27.33 -4.07 17.52
C GLN A 167 -26.62 -4.52 16.24
N SER A 168 -25.68 -3.72 15.74
CA SER A 168 -25.07 -3.91 14.41
C SER A 168 -23.69 -4.56 14.46
N PHE A 169 -22.96 -4.40 15.56
CA PHE A 169 -21.60 -4.93 15.73
C PHE A 169 -21.57 -6.05 16.77
N GLU A 170 -20.65 -7.02 16.61
CA GLU A 170 -20.42 -8.08 17.62
C GLU A 170 -19.96 -7.50 18.97
N GLY A 171 -19.22 -6.40 18.92
CA GLY A 171 -18.83 -5.64 20.10
C GLY A 171 -18.29 -4.27 19.73
N MET A 172 -18.13 -3.42 20.74
CA MET A 172 -17.49 -2.11 20.62
C MET A 172 -16.36 -2.01 21.63
N LEU A 173 -15.23 -1.45 21.21
CA LEU A 173 -14.12 -1.09 22.07
C LEU A 173 -13.86 0.42 21.97
N VAL A 174 -13.17 0.97 22.97
CA VAL A 174 -12.67 2.35 22.91
C VAL A 174 -11.20 2.34 23.29
N TYR A 175 -10.45 3.24 22.65
CA TYR A 175 -9.05 3.46 22.92
C TYR A 175 -8.74 4.95 22.73
N ASP A 176 -7.72 5.45 23.44
CA ASP A 176 -7.21 6.79 23.18
C ASP A 176 -6.43 6.78 21.86
N PHE A 177 -6.91 7.54 20.87
CA PHE A 177 -6.29 7.62 19.55
C PHE A 177 -4.85 8.12 19.63
N GLU A 178 -4.58 9.14 20.46
CA GLU A 178 -3.25 9.64 20.72
C GLU A 178 -2.67 8.98 21.98
N PRO A 179 -1.55 8.23 21.87
CA PRO A 179 -0.86 7.72 23.05
C PRO A 179 -0.42 8.88 23.95
N GLN A 180 -0.74 8.77 25.24
CA GLN A 180 -0.39 9.75 26.26
C GLN A 180 1.06 9.56 26.71
N MET A 181 1.75 10.67 26.98
CA MET A 181 3.06 10.63 27.64
C MET A 181 2.87 10.23 29.11
N VAL A 182 3.61 9.20 29.53
CA VAL A 182 3.62 8.71 30.90
C VAL A 182 5.04 8.73 31.44
N THR A 183 5.20 9.25 32.65
CA THR A 183 6.46 9.17 33.39
C THR A 183 6.46 7.88 34.19
N TRP A 184 7.37 6.99 33.88
CA TRP A 184 7.61 5.79 34.67
C TRP A 184 8.90 5.95 35.48
N ASN A 185 8.91 5.43 36.71
CA ASN A 185 10.07 5.53 37.58
C ASN A 185 10.84 4.20 37.61
N ARG A 186 12.14 4.26 37.33
CA ARG A 186 13.08 3.18 37.59
C ARG A 186 14.14 3.66 38.56
N SER A 187 14.18 3.05 39.74
CA SER A 187 15.27 3.29 40.71
C SER A 187 15.49 4.76 41.09
N GLY A 188 14.45 5.59 41.04
CA GLY A 188 14.52 7.03 41.39
C GLY A 188 14.62 7.97 40.19
N GLU A 189 14.89 7.46 38.98
CA GLU A 189 14.92 8.26 37.76
C GLU A 189 13.60 8.13 36.99
N GLY A 190 12.96 9.27 36.72
CA GLY A 190 11.75 9.36 35.91
C GLY A 190 12.11 9.38 34.43
N GLN A 191 11.62 8.41 33.66
CA GLN A 191 11.74 8.37 32.21
C GLN A 191 10.36 8.51 31.58
N THR A 192 10.29 9.21 30.45
CA THR A 192 9.04 9.36 29.72
C THR A 192 8.90 8.28 28.67
N GLU A 193 7.73 7.67 28.62
CA GLU A 193 7.32 6.67 27.65
C GLU A 193 5.89 6.98 27.18
N PHE A 194 5.41 6.25 26.18
CA PHE A 194 4.05 6.39 25.71
C PHE A 194 3.14 5.32 26.29
N GLY A 195 1.87 5.67 26.41
CA GLY A 195 0.91 4.73 26.91
C GLY A 195 -0.51 5.06 26.49
N GLN A 196 -1.34 4.04 26.47
CA GLN A 196 -2.64 4.08 25.83
C GLN A 196 -3.71 3.53 26.75
N LEU A 197 -4.78 4.29 26.87
CA LEU A 197 -5.99 3.86 27.54
C LEU A 197 -6.83 3.01 26.61
N VAL A 198 -7.34 1.90 27.13
CA VAL A 198 -8.18 0.96 26.39
C VAL A 198 -9.33 0.48 27.25
N SER A 199 -10.44 0.08 26.64
CA SER A 199 -11.54 -0.60 27.33
C SER A 199 -11.16 -2.01 27.77
N GLY A 200 -11.86 -2.55 28.76
CA GLY A 200 -11.60 -3.89 29.29
C GLY A 200 -11.73 -5.02 28.26
N ASN A 201 -12.50 -4.83 27.19
CA ASN A 201 -12.69 -5.80 26.12
C ASN A 201 -11.79 -5.57 24.89
N PHE A 202 -10.86 -4.61 24.95
CA PHE A 202 -10.03 -4.21 23.81
C PHE A 202 -9.24 -5.39 23.21
N PHE A 203 -8.50 -6.12 24.05
CA PHE A 203 -7.65 -7.22 23.58
C PHE A 203 -8.46 -8.41 23.10
N SER A 204 -9.57 -8.75 23.78
CA SER A 204 -10.43 -9.87 23.39
C SER A 204 -11.11 -9.63 22.05
N LEU A 205 -11.59 -8.41 21.80
CA LEU A 205 -12.26 -8.07 20.54
C LEU A 205 -11.27 -8.04 19.37
N LEU A 206 -10.05 -7.53 19.60
CA LEU A 206 -8.99 -7.59 18.58
C LEU A 206 -8.37 -8.99 18.41
N GLY A 207 -8.68 -9.95 19.28
CA GLY A 207 -8.08 -11.29 19.28
C GLY A 207 -6.57 -11.29 19.61
N VAL A 208 -6.09 -10.25 20.30
CA VAL A 208 -4.68 -10.08 20.65
C VAL A 208 -4.38 -10.76 21.99
N ASN A 209 -3.39 -11.66 21.98
CA ASN A 209 -2.98 -12.42 23.15
C ASN A 209 -1.72 -11.86 23.82
N ALA A 210 -1.56 -12.16 25.11
CA ALA A 210 -0.33 -11.91 25.83
C ALA A 210 0.73 -12.97 25.47
N VAL A 211 2.00 -12.54 25.36
CA VAL A 211 3.17 -13.43 25.29
C VAL A 211 3.53 -13.95 26.68
N LEU A 212 3.27 -13.14 27.71
CA LEU A 212 3.52 -13.47 29.10
C LEU A 212 2.35 -12.97 29.95
N GLY A 213 1.84 -13.79 30.88
CA GLY A 213 0.71 -13.43 31.73
C GLY A 213 -0.62 -13.39 30.96
N ARG A 214 -1.45 -12.39 31.24
CA ARG A 214 -2.77 -12.19 30.62
C ARG A 214 -2.96 -10.76 30.10
N THR A 215 -3.95 -10.56 29.25
CA THR A 215 -4.39 -9.23 28.81
C THR A 215 -5.44 -8.64 29.77
N ILE A 216 -5.75 -7.36 29.56
CA ILE A 216 -6.86 -6.67 30.26
C ILE A 216 -8.18 -7.33 29.82
N SER A 217 -9.05 -7.56 30.80
CA SER A 217 -10.39 -8.12 30.62
C SER A 217 -11.46 -7.14 31.12
N ALA A 218 -12.73 -7.44 30.84
CA ALA A 218 -13.86 -6.64 31.32
C ALA A 218 -13.95 -6.57 32.86
N GLU A 219 -13.41 -7.55 33.57
CA GLU A 219 -13.35 -7.56 35.05
C GLU A 219 -12.37 -6.53 35.62
N ASP A 220 -11.34 -6.18 34.84
CA ASP A 220 -10.34 -5.16 35.20
C ASP A 220 -10.84 -3.73 34.92
N ASP A 221 -11.97 -3.59 34.24
CA ASP A 221 -12.58 -2.31 33.84
C ASP A 221 -13.91 -2.07 34.58
N GLN A 222 -14.06 -2.65 35.77
CA GLN A 222 -15.20 -2.44 36.64
C GLN A 222 -14.94 -1.30 37.63
N PRO A 223 -15.92 -0.40 37.87
CA PRO A 223 -15.78 0.67 38.87
C PRO A 223 -15.48 0.16 40.29
N ALA A 224 -15.90 -1.07 40.60
CA ALA A 224 -15.69 -1.70 41.89
C ALA A 224 -14.30 -2.33 42.05
N ASN A 225 -13.49 -2.41 40.98
CA ASN A 225 -12.14 -2.97 41.03
C ASN A 225 -11.12 -1.87 41.35
N PRO A 226 -10.51 -1.86 42.55
CA PRO A 226 -9.63 -0.78 42.98
C PRO A 226 -8.20 -0.87 42.42
N GLN A 227 -7.85 -1.98 41.77
CA GLN A 227 -6.48 -2.29 41.36
C GLN A 227 -6.25 -1.85 39.90
N PRO A 228 -5.50 -0.77 39.64
CA PRO A 228 -5.14 -0.40 38.28
C PRO A 228 -4.16 -1.44 37.71
N VAL A 229 -4.40 -1.90 36.48
CA VAL A 229 -3.59 -2.91 35.81
C VAL A 229 -2.93 -2.34 34.56
N VAL A 230 -1.77 -2.88 34.20
CA VAL A 230 -1.05 -2.51 32.98
C VAL A 230 -0.59 -3.76 32.23
N VAL A 231 -0.71 -3.71 30.90
CA VAL A 231 -0.09 -4.65 29.97
C VAL A 231 1.08 -3.96 29.29
N LEU A 232 2.25 -4.59 29.31
CA LEU A 232 3.47 -4.03 28.74
C LEU A 232 3.58 -4.38 27.26
N GLY A 233 4.02 -3.42 26.45
CA GLY A 233 4.52 -3.71 25.11
C GLY A 233 5.83 -4.52 25.19
N TYR A 234 5.99 -5.50 24.29
CA TYR A 234 7.20 -6.33 24.21
C TYR A 234 8.51 -5.50 24.15
N GLY A 235 8.50 -4.40 23.38
CA GLY A 235 9.64 -3.51 23.25
C GLY A 235 10.03 -2.80 24.56
N PHE A 236 9.05 -2.43 25.39
CA PHE A 236 9.30 -1.89 26.73
C PHE A 236 9.95 -2.94 27.62
N TRP A 237 9.31 -4.11 27.70
CA TRP A 237 9.76 -5.24 28.52
C TRP A 237 11.20 -5.67 28.20
N ARG A 238 11.55 -5.70 26.92
CA ARG A 238 12.91 -6.04 26.48
C ARG A 238 13.93 -4.94 26.79
N ARG A 239 13.65 -3.68 26.41
CA ARG A 239 14.62 -2.57 26.52
C ARG A 239 14.82 -2.11 27.97
N HIS A 240 13.74 -1.98 28.72
CA HIS A 240 13.77 -1.38 30.05
C HIS A 240 13.78 -2.41 31.17
N LEU A 241 13.20 -3.59 30.97
CA LEU A 241 13.11 -4.61 32.01
C LEU A 241 13.99 -5.82 31.75
N GLY A 242 14.84 -5.78 30.71
CA GLY A 242 15.79 -6.86 30.40
C GLY A 242 15.13 -8.20 30.11
N SER A 243 13.88 -8.19 29.64
CA SER A 243 13.07 -9.40 29.45
C SER A 243 12.86 -10.23 30.73
N ASP A 244 12.76 -9.57 31.89
CA ASP A 244 12.44 -10.23 33.17
C ASP A 244 11.07 -10.93 33.12
N SER A 245 11.06 -12.26 33.07
CA SER A 245 9.83 -13.08 33.06
C SER A 245 9.06 -13.04 34.37
N THR A 246 9.68 -12.56 35.45
CA THR A 246 9.04 -12.40 36.76
C THR A 246 8.30 -11.08 36.91
N ILE A 247 8.24 -10.25 35.86
CA ILE A 247 7.57 -8.94 35.92
C ILE A 247 6.05 -9.04 36.18
N VAL A 248 5.40 -10.12 35.75
CA VAL A 248 3.96 -10.30 35.97
C VAL A 248 3.67 -10.44 37.46
N GLY A 249 2.71 -9.66 37.96
CA GLY A 249 2.37 -9.53 39.37
C GLY A 249 3.18 -8.47 40.12
N LYS A 250 4.20 -7.87 39.50
CA LYS A 250 4.94 -6.73 40.09
C LYS A 250 4.23 -5.42 39.78
N THR A 251 4.51 -4.40 40.58
CA THR A 251 3.98 -3.06 40.38
C THR A 251 4.93 -2.17 39.60
N LEU A 252 4.39 -1.37 38.69
CA LEU A 252 5.09 -0.30 37.99
C LEU A 252 4.46 1.04 38.33
N MET A 253 5.27 2.03 38.70
CA MET A 253 4.77 3.37 39.00
C MET A 253 4.73 4.21 37.72
N LEU A 254 3.53 4.62 37.31
CA LEU A 254 3.26 5.48 36.15
C LEU A 254 2.55 6.75 36.63
N ASN A 255 3.12 7.93 36.35
CA ASN A 255 2.58 9.22 36.76
C ASN A 255 2.25 9.30 38.27
N GLY A 256 3.07 8.65 39.11
CA GLY A 256 2.87 8.58 40.56
C GLY A 256 1.77 7.63 41.02
N VAL A 257 1.21 6.81 40.13
CA VAL A 257 0.22 5.77 40.43
C VAL A 257 0.83 4.40 40.21
N ASN A 258 0.68 3.49 41.17
CA ASN A 258 1.15 2.11 41.05
C ASN A 258 0.15 1.29 40.23
N TYR A 259 0.61 0.71 39.13
CA TYR A 259 -0.12 -0.24 38.28
C TYR A 259 0.43 -1.65 38.48
N ASN A 260 -0.44 -2.65 38.60
CA ASN A 260 -0.03 -4.04 38.61
C ASN A 260 0.22 -4.53 37.18
N VAL A 261 1.40 -5.08 36.91
CA VAL A 261 1.72 -5.66 35.61
C VAL A 261 1.05 -7.01 35.50
N ILE A 262 0.06 -7.13 34.62
CA ILE A 262 -0.70 -8.39 34.44
C ILE A 262 -0.22 -9.21 33.24
N GLY A 263 0.54 -8.59 32.34
CA GLY A 263 1.11 -9.30 31.19
C GLY A 263 1.98 -8.46 30.28
N VAL A 264 2.56 -9.13 29.29
CA VAL A 264 3.33 -8.55 28.19
C VAL A 264 2.68 -9.00 26.90
N ARG A 265 2.28 -8.07 26.04
CA ARG A 265 1.72 -8.43 24.73
C ARG A 265 2.82 -8.62 23.69
N ALA A 266 2.55 -9.47 22.69
CA ALA A 266 3.37 -9.51 21.49
C ALA A 266 3.33 -8.14 20.82
N GLY A 267 4.42 -7.79 20.14
CA GLY A 267 4.45 -6.62 19.27
C GLY A 267 3.52 -6.82 18.08
N VAL A 268 2.23 -6.51 18.24
CA VAL A 268 1.44 -5.92 17.16
C VAL A 268 1.92 -4.48 17.05
N THR A 269 2.23 -4.03 15.85
CA THR A 269 2.49 -2.62 15.55
C THR A 269 1.16 -2.03 15.10
N PRO A 270 0.41 -1.27 15.91
CA PRO A 270 -0.62 -0.40 15.36
C PRO A 270 -0.02 0.99 15.17
N MET A 271 -0.07 1.47 13.92
CA MET A 271 -0.20 2.88 13.57
C MET A 271 1.04 3.75 13.68
N ALA A 272 1.71 3.89 12.54
CA ALA A 272 2.37 5.13 12.17
C ALA A 272 1.41 5.95 11.30
N LEU A 273 0.58 6.77 11.94
CA LEU A 273 0.06 7.98 11.31
C LEU A 273 0.78 9.16 11.97
N LEU A 274 1.51 9.90 11.14
CA LEU A 274 2.23 11.14 11.46
C LEU A 274 3.47 11.01 12.36
N GLN A 275 4.54 10.59 11.67
CA GLN A 275 5.89 11.13 11.72
C GLN A 275 6.03 12.47 12.47
N ARG A 276 6.21 12.41 13.79
CA ARG A 276 7.04 13.40 14.50
C ARG A 276 7.96 12.83 15.57
N HIS A 277 7.70 11.68 16.18
CA HIS A 277 8.62 11.10 17.18
C HIS A 277 8.85 9.59 16.98
N TRP A 278 9.71 9.28 16.01
CA TRP A 278 10.70 8.19 16.01
C TRP A 278 10.40 6.93 16.85
N SER A 279 9.95 5.89 16.13
CA SER A 279 10.27 4.45 16.27
C SER A 279 10.88 3.97 17.59
N ASN A 280 10.15 3.09 18.28
CA ASN A 280 10.56 2.20 19.40
C ASN A 280 10.16 2.60 20.83
N ALA A 281 9.25 3.55 21.06
CA ALA A 281 8.80 3.81 22.42
C ALA A 281 7.93 2.67 22.97
N GLY A 282 8.16 2.31 24.23
CA GLY A 282 7.55 1.20 24.90
C GLY A 282 6.11 1.52 25.27
N THR A 283 5.16 1.23 24.38
CA THR A 283 3.74 1.52 24.65
C THR A 283 3.23 0.66 25.80
N PHE A 284 2.74 1.33 26.84
CA PHE A 284 1.98 0.75 27.94
C PHE A 284 0.49 0.75 27.62
N TYR A 285 -0.28 -0.23 28.08
CA TYR A 285 -1.74 -0.28 27.92
C TYR A 285 -2.43 -0.44 29.28
N TRP A 286 -3.45 0.35 29.60
CA TRP A 286 -4.22 0.25 30.86
C TRP A 286 -5.70 0.61 30.69
N SER A 287 -6.54 0.20 31.65
CA SER A 287 -8.01 0.40 31.60
C SER A 287 -8.46 1.76 32.16
N LEU A 288 -9.61 2.25 31.66
CA LEU A 288 -10.21 3.53 32.03
C LEU A 288 -10.78 3.58 33.46
N GLY A 289 -10.98 2.43 34.10
CA GLY A 289 -11.63 2.27 35.41
C GLY A 289 -11.15 3.17 36.57
N ARG A 290 -9.97 3.83 36.47
CA ARG A 290 -9.44 4.70 37.54
C ARG A 290 -9.16 6.17 37.18
N LEU A 291 -9.32 6.63 35.93
CA LEU A 291 -9.03 8.04 35.57
C LEU A 291 -10.12 9.05 35.94
N ARG A 292 -11.20 8.59 36.59
CA ARG A 292 -12.42 9.36 36.82
C ARG A 292 -12.40 10.28 38.05
N ALA A 293 -11.29 10.94 38.37
CA ALA A 293 -11.35 11.98 39.41
C ALA A 293 -10.32 13.13 39.35
N ARG A 294 -9.12 12.95 38.80
CA ARG A 294 -8.07 13.99 38.97
C ARG A 294 -7.59 14.68 37.69
N LEU A 295 -7.79 14.10 36.51
CA LEU A 295 -7.22 14.63 35.26
C LEU A 295 -8.25 15.05 34.20
N LEU A 296 -9.50 14.63 34.31
CA LEU A 296 -10.58 15.08 33.40
C LEU A 296 -11.14 16.48 33.75
N GLY A 297 -10.54 17.19 34.71
CA GLY A 297 -11.07 18.43 35.29
C GLY A 297 -10.30 19.72 35.00
N SER A 298 -9.25 19.71 34.16
CA SER A 298 -8.45 20.91 33.91
C SER A 298 -8.31 21.22 32.43
N HIS A 299 -9.38 21.73 31.81
CA HIS A 299 -9.39 22.86 30.87
C HIS A 299 -10.75 22.95 30.18
N CYS A 300 -11.59 23.87 30.68
CA CYS A 300 -12.51 24.73 29.92
C CYS A 300 -13.38 25.53 30.92
N ASP A 301 -12.74 26.39 31.72
CA ASP A 301 -13.43 27.56 32.29
C ASP A 301 -13.00 28.77 31.46
N GLY A 302 -13.79 29.03 30.41
CA GLY A 302 -13.67 30.20 29.55
C GLY A 302 -14.93 31.04 29.68
N ARG A 303 -15.12 31.67 30.85
CA ARG A 303 -16.07 32.79 30.97
C ARG A 303 -15.65 33.91 30.02
N THR A 304 -16.48 34.21 29.04
CA THR A 304 -16.66 35.60 28.57
C THR A 304 -18.13 35.95 28.58
N ASN A 305 -18.47 36.75 29.60
CA ASN A 305 -19.62 37.63 29.64
C ASN A 305 -19.72 38.42 28.32
N HIS A 306 -20.88 38.37 27.67
CA HIS A 306 -21.39 39.57 27.01
C HIS A 306 -22.89 39.72 27.27
N LYS A 307 -23.19 40.61 28.22
CA LYS A 307 -24.48 41.29 28.30
C LYS A 307 -24.72 42.04 26.98
N GLY A 308 -25.93 41.90 26.44
CA GLY A 308 -26.41 42.67 25.30
C GLY A 308 -27.93 42.55 25.17
N GLN A 309 -28.65 43.25 26.05
CA GLN A 309 -30.08 43.53 25.88
C GLN A 309 -30.33 44.42 24.65
N ARG A 310 -31.38 44.12 23.89
CA ARG A 310 -32.40 44.99 23.26
C ARG A 310 -33.20 44.09 22.30
N LYS A 311 -34.50 43.78 22.46
CA LYS A 311 -35.70 44.65 22.50
C LYS A 311 -35.66 45.76 21.45
N ALA A 312 -36.02 45.42 20.22
CA ALA A 312 -37.09 46.00 19.39
C ALA A 312 -37.01 45.33 18.02
#